data_AF-A0AAX0HYC7-F1
#
_entry.id   AF-A0AAX0HYC7-F1
#
_cell.length_a   1.000
_cell.length_b   1.000
_cell.length_c   1.000
_cell.angle_alpha   90.00
_cell.angle_beta   90.00
_cell.angle_gamma   90.00
#
_symmetry.space_group_name_H-M   'P 1'
#
loop_
_entity.id
_entity.type
_entity.pdbx_description
1 polymer ?
#
loop_
_entity_poly.entity_id
_entity_poly.type
_entity_poly.pdbx_seq_one_letter_code
_entity_poly.pdbx_strand_id
1 'polypeptide(L)'
;MRLIASLVYCLLALAGCHERNGTTSITRATDDGRDVIFSKTLTTATATNVHCLASNSGHCYYLIYEEQCATGGADDTASAPTCARKTLDRFALTPGQVRELHGVSGQTHTCVDTAAPRADCHG
;
A
#
# COMPACT_ATOMS: atom_id res chain seq x y z
N MET A 1 -24.75 -16.68 -38.10
CA MET A 1 -24.02 -15.39 -38.11
C MET A 1 -24.32 -14.52 -36.88
N ARG A 2 -25.59 -14.22 -36.55
CA ARG A 2 -25.95 -13.37 -35.39
C ARG A 2 -25.53 -13.91 -34.02
N LEU A 3 -25.70 -15.21 -33.78
CA LEU A 3 -25.32 -15.85 -32.51
C LEU A 3 -23.82 -15.79 -32.22
N ILE A 4 -22.99 -15.94 -33.28
CA ILE A 4 -21.54 -15.89 -33.17
C ILE A 4 -21.09 -14.47 -32.83
N ALA A 5 -21.67 -13.46 -33.48
CA ALA A 5 -21.35 -12.05 -33.18
C ALA A 5 -21.71 -11.67 -31.74
N SER A 6 -22.86 -12.11 -31.22
CA SER A 6 -23.25 -11.88 -29.82
C SER A 6 -22.34 -12.58 -28.82
N LEU A 7 -21.90 -13.80 -29.13
CA LEU A 7 -20.99 -14.55 -28.27
C LEU A 7 -19.60 -13.88 -28.23
N VAL A 8 -19.09 -13.44 -29.38
CA VAL A 8 -17.83 -12.69 -29.49
C VAL A 8 -17.90 -11.37 -28.72
N TYR A 9 -19.02 -10.65 -28.83
CA TYR A 9 -19.20 -9.38 -28.11
C TYR A 9 -19.25 -9.58 -26.59
N CYS A 10 -19.91 -10.66 -26.13
CA CYS A 10 -19.95 -11.02 -24.72
C CYS A 10 -18.54 -11.38 -24.20
N LEU A 11 -17.78 -12.20 -24.92
CA LEU A 11 -16.42 -12.56 -24.53
C LEU A 11 -15.47 -11.35 -24.48
N LEU A 12 -15.61 -10.40 -25.41
CA LEU A 12 -14.84 -9.15 -25.41
C LEU A 12 -15.19 -8.25 -24.21
N ALA A 13 -16.46 -8.21 -23.79
CA ALA A 13 -16.88 -7.48 -22.60
C ALA A 13 -16.32 -8.10 -21.29
N LEU A 14 -16.22 -9.44 -21.21
CA LEU A 14 -15.63 -10.13 -20.07
C LEU A 14 -14.09 -9.99 -19.99
N ALA A 15 -13.41 -9.88 -21.14
CA ALA A 15 -11.95 -9.70 -21.17
C ALA A 15 -11.50 -8.37 -20.51
N GLY A 16 -12.38 -7.38 -20.42
CA GLY A 16 -12.14 -6.12 -19.70
C GLY A 16 -12.36 -6.19 -18.19
N CYS A 17 -13.01 -7.24 -17.66
CA CYS A 17 -13.31 -7.40 -16.24
C CYS A 17 -12.20 -8.15 -15.47
N HIS A 18 -10.94 -8.00 -15.89
CA HIS A 18 -9.83 -8.43 -15.05
C HIS A 18 -9.61 -7.38 -13.97
N GLU A 19 -10.37 -7.52 -12.87
CA GLU A 19 -10.09 -6.84 -11.60
C GLU A 19 -8.59 -6.96 -11.32
N ARG A 20 -7.89 -5.83 -11.20
CA ARG A 20 -6.50 -5.89 -10.73
C ARG A 20 -6.53 -6.47 -9.32
N ASN A 21 -5.89 -7.63 -9.12
CA ASN A 21 -5.81 -8.31 -7.82
C ASN A 21 -4.94 -7.56 -6.79
N GLY A 22 -5.02 -6.23 -6.73
CA GLY A 22 -4.35 -5.41 -5.75
C GLY A 22 -3.94 -4.02 -6.23
N THR A 23 -3.48 -3.23 -5.28
CA THR A 23 -2.94 -1.89 -5.46
C THR A 23 -1.43 -1.93 -5.26
N THR A 24 -0.68 -1.35 -6.19
CA THR A 24 0.77 -1.14 -6.04
C THR A 24 1.04 0.31 -5.66
N SER A 25 1.83 0.51 -4.61
CA SER A 25 2.41 1.81 -4.24
C SER A 25 3.93 1.76 -4.35
N ILE A 26 4.55 2.87 -4.73
CA ILE A 26 5.99 3.01 -4.85
C ILE A 26 6.41 4.26 -4.07
N THR A 27 7.33 4.08 -3.13
CA THR A 27 7.99 5.18 -2.44
C THR A 27 9.42 5.24 -2.94
N ARG A 28 9.79 6.34 -3.59
CA ARG A 28 11.14 6.53 -4.11
C ARG A 28 11.61 7.96 -3.84
N ALA A 29 12.78 8.08 -3.24
CA ALA A 29 13.49 9.35 -3.12
C ALA A 29 14.91 9.19 -3.67
N THR A 30 15.36 10.21 -4.39
CA THR A 30 16.67 10.22 -5.05
C THR A 30 17.44 11.47 -4.66
N ASP A 31 18.75 11.34 -4.53
CA ASP A 31 19.69 12.42 -4.30
C ASP A 31 20.88 12.24 -5.24
N ASP A 32 21.27 13.28 -5.97
CA ASP A 32 22.29 13.24 -7.04
C ASP A 32 22.16 12.05 -8.01
N GLY A 33 20.92 11.70 -8.38
CA GLY A 33 20.63 10.60 -9.30
C GLY A 33 20.82 9.20 -8.71
N ARG A 34 21.09 9.08 -7.41
CA ARG A 34 21.17 7.81 -6.67
C ARG A 34 19.92 7.64 -5.80
N ASP A 35 19.47 6.40 -5.64
CA ASP A 35 18.36 6.10 -4.73
C ASP A 35 18.79 6.32 -3.27
N VAL A 36 18.15 7.28 -2.61
CA VAL A 36 18.17 7.41 -1.14
C VAL A 36 17.29 6.32 -0.55
N ILE A 37 16.09 6.14 -1.13
CA ILE A 37 15.21 5.03 -0.83
C ILE A 37 14.41 4.64 -2.06
N PHE A 38 14.17 3.35 -2.25
CA PHE A 38 13.26 2.82 -3.24
C PHE A 38 12.57 1.59 -2.65
N SER A 39 11.26 1.70 -2.46
CA SER A 39 10.40 0.65 -1.93
C SER A 39 9.19 0.46 -2.83
N LYS A 40 8.75 -0.78 -2.96
CA LYS A 40 7.49 -1.14 -3.64
C LYS A 40 6.60 -1.91 -2.68
N THR A 41 5.35 -1.52 -2.60
CA THR A 41 4.30 -2.19 -1.83
C THR A 41 3.23 -2.70 -2.78
N LEU A 42 2.82 -3.96 -2.64
CA LEU A 42 1.69 -4.56 -3.34
C LEU A 42 0.68 -5.07 -2.31
N THR A 43 -0.49 -4.46 -2.26
CA THR A 43 -1.58 -4.86 -1.37
C THR A 43 -2.66 -5.55 -2.18
N THR A 44 -2.99 -6.79 -1.82
CA THR A 44 -4.07 -7.58 -2.39
C THR A 44 -5.21 -7.72 -1.36
N ALA A 45 -6.23 -8.53 -1.67
CA ALA A 45 -7.31 -8.82 -0.71
C ALA A 45 -6.83 -9.63 0.51
N THR A 46 -5.70 -10.33 0.43
CA THR A 46 -5.26 -11.29 1.45
C THR A 46 -3.90 -10.99 2.06
N ALA A 47 -3.10 -10.15 1.41
CA ALA A 47 -1.73 -9.88 1.83
C ALA A 47 -1.24 -8.48 1.40
N THR A 48 -0.29 -7.95 2.16
CA THR A 48 0.54 -6.82 1.75
C THR A 48 1.99 -7.25 1.63
N ASN A 49 2.55 -7.12 0.44
CA ASN A 49 3.94 -7.41 0.14
C ASN A 49 4.73 -6.11 0.09
N VAL A 50 5.75 -5.98 0.93
CA VAL A 50 6.68 -4.84 0.88
C VAL A 50 8.06 -5.30 0.44
N HIS A 51 8.66 -4.57 -0.50
CA HIS A 51 9.97 -4.88 -1.09
C HIS A 51 10.88 -3.67 -0.98
N CYS A 52 12.00 -3.83 -0.26
CA CYS A 52 13.08 -2.85 -0.25
C CYS A 52 13.93 -3.05 -1.51
N LEU A 53 13.82 -2.15 -2.48
CA LEU A 53 14.58 -2.24 -3.74
C LEU A 53 15.95 -1.56 -3.62
N ALA A 54 16.02 -0.41 -2.93
CA ALA A 54 17.26 0.28 -2.63
C ALA A 54 17.13 1.13 -1.37
N SER A 55 18.24 1.31 -0.64
CA SER A 55 18.36 2.28 0.45
C SER A 55 19.83 2.64 0.63
N ASN A 56 20.12 3.94 0.77
CA ASN A 56 21.49 4.41 1.00
C ASN A 56 21.99 4.10 2.43
N SER A 57 21.09 3.89 3.39
CA SER A 57 21.41 3.50 4.76
C SER A 57 21.64 1.99 4.91
N GLY A 58 21.43 1.22 3.85
CA GLY A 58 21.47 -0.25 3.86
C GLY A 58 20.18 -0.92 4.33
N HIS A 59 19.18 -0.14 4.78
CA HIS A 59 17.90 -0.64 5.24
C HIS A 59 16.73 0.25 4.81
N CYS A 60 15.60 -0.37 4.44
CA CYS A 60 14.30 0.28 4.38
C CYS A 60 13.56 -0.04 5.69
N TYR A 61 13.28 0.97 6.50
CA TYR A 61 12.54 0.81 7.75
C TYR A 61 11.06 1.06 7.50
N TYR A 62 10.24 0.04 7.77
CA TYR A 62 8.81 0.06 7.52
C TYR A 62 8.03 0.28 8.81
N LEU A 63 6.97 1.08 8.70
CA LEU A 63 5.90 1.20 9.68
C LEU A 63 4.60 0.78 9.01
N ILE A 64 3.98 -0.28 9.52
CA ILE A 64 2.67 -0.76 9.10
C ILE A 64 1.64 -0.32 10.13
N TYR A 65 0.59 0.37 9.70
CA TYR A 65 -0.39 0.95 10.62
C TYR A 65 -1.79 1.03 10.00
N GLU A 66 -2.80 1.17 10.86
CA GLU A 66 -4.18 1.47 10.48
C GLU A 66 -4.61 2.78 11.16
N GLU A 67 -5.46 3.55 10.48
CA GLU A 67 -6.13 4.71 11.07
C GLU A 67 -7.50 4.28 11.59
N GLN A 68 -7.75 4.51 12.88
CA GLN A 68 -9.04 4.26 13.51
C GLN A 68 -9.75 5.59 13.70
N CYS A 69 -10.54 5.95 12.70
CA CYS A 69 -11.34 7.17 12.74
C CYS A 69 -12.66 6.89 13.45
N ALA A 70 -12.98 7.70 14.46
CA ALA A 70 -14.33 7.70 15.01
C ALA A 70 -15.30 8.15 13.90
N THR A 71 -16.32 7.35 13.60
CA THR A 71 -17.44 7.80 12.78
C THR A 71 -18.23 8.81 13.62
N GLY A 72 -18.03 10.11 13.36
CA GLY A 72 -18.73 11.17 14.07
C GLY A 72 -20.25 10.98 13.98
N GLY A 73 -20.94 11.19 15.10
CA GLY A 73 -22.41 11.25 15.11
C GLY A 73 -22.90 12.44 14.28
N ALA A 74 -24.12 12.33 13.75
CA ALA A 74 -24.71 13.24 12.75
C ALA A 74 -24.82 14.74 13.15
N ASP A 75 -24.44 15.12 14.38
CA ASP A 75 -24.58 16.48 14.91
C ASP A 75 -23.29 17.32 14.91
N ASP A 76 -22.12 16.76 14.53
CA ASP A 76 -20.85 17.50 14.61
C ASP A 76 -20.40 18.03 13.23
N THR A 77 -20.96 19.17 12.83
CA THR A 77 -20.85 19.74 11.47
C THR A 77 -19.56 20.54 11.18
N ALA A 78 -18.49 20.42 11.98
CA ALA A 78 -17.33 21.30 11.77
C ALA A 78 -15.92 20.71 12.03
N SER A 79 -15.77 19.47 12.51
CA SER A 79 -14.44 18.91 12.76
C SER A 79 -14.18 17.67 11.92
N ALA A 80 -13.02 17.63 11.24
CA ALA A 80 -12.53 16.40 10.62
C ALA A 80 -12.45 15.31 11.70
N PRO A 81 -12.84 14.05 11.39
CA PRO A 81 -12.78 12.98 12.36
C PRO A 81 -11.36 12.82 12.88
N THR A 82 -11.20 12.82 14.20
CA THR A 82 -9.89 12.54 14.81
C THR A 82 -9.62 11.05 14.65
N CYS A 83 -8.63 10.70 13.84
CA CYS A 83 -8.20 9.33 13.66
C CYS A 83 -7.09 8.99 14.64
N ALA A 84 -7.25 7.89 15.36
CA ALA A 84 -6.20 7.33 16.18
C ALA A 84 -5.41 6.30 15.37
N ARG A 85 -4.12 6.53 15.21
CA ARG A 85 -3.23 5.58 14.53
C ARG A 85 -2.92 4.39 15.42
N LYS A 86 -3.17 3.17 14.92
CA LYS A 86 -2.69 1.92 15.53
C LYS A 86 -1.53 1.36 14.72
N THR A 87 -0.36 1.26 15.35
CA THR A 87 0.77 0.54 14.76
C THR A 87 0.47 -0.96 14.77
N LEU A 88 0.62 -1.61 13.61
CA LEU A 88 0.49 -3.06 13.46
C LEU A 88 1.85 -3.76 13.50
N ASP A 89 2.86 -3.22 12.81
CA ASP A 89 4.21 -3.78 12.79
C ASP A 89 5.27 -2.70 12.49
N ARG A 90 6.51 -2.97 12.91
CA ARG A 90 7.72 -2.19 12.61
C ARG A 90 8.88 -3.13 12.35
N PHE A 91 9.56 -2.95 11.23
CA PHE A 91 10.67 -3.81 10.85
C PHE A 91 11.58 -3.12 9.84
N ALA A 92 12.76 -3.69 9.62
CA ALA A 92 13.71 -3.24 8.62
C ALA A 92 13.97 -4.37 7.62
N LEU A 93 14.08 -4.02 6.35
CA LEU A 93 14.51 -4.91 5.28
C LEU A 93 15.80 -4.37 4.66
N THR A 94 16.76 -5.24 4.33
CA THR A 94 17.89 -4.87 3.47
C THR A 94 17.44 -4.82 2.01
N PRO A 95 18.13 -4.07 1.13
CA PRO A 95 17.86 -4.09 -0.30
C PRO A 95 17.79 -5.53 -0.87
N GLY A 96 16.78 -5.79 -1.70
CA GLY A 96 16.44 -7.10 -2.26
C GLY A 96 15.53 -7.97 -1.39
N GLN A 97 15.31 -7.63 -0.12
CA GLN A 97 14.39 -8.38 0.74
C GLN A 97 12.93 -7.98 0.50
N VAL A 98 12.07 -8.98 0.61
CA VAL A 98 10.62 -8.86 0.57
C VAL A 98 10.05 -9.41 1.87
N ARG A 99 9.01 -8.76 2.40
CA ARG A 99 8.20 -9.30 3.48
C ARG A 99 6.73 -9.29 3.11
N GLU A 100 6.11 -10.43 3.26
CA GLU A 100 4.66 -10.59 3.14
C GLU A 100 4.01 -10.45 4.52
N LEU A 101 2.95 -9.63 4.59
CA LEU A 101 2.14 -9.39 5.77
C LEU A 101 0.75 -9.97 5.50
N HIS A 102 0.35 -10.94 6.32
CA HIS A 102 -0.99 -11.51 6.29
C HIS A 102 -1.86 -10.93 7.41
N GLY A 103 -3.18 -11.02 7.25
CA GLY A 103 -4.14 -10.58 8.28
C GLY A 103 -4.19 -9.05 8.47
N VAL A 104 -3.57 -8.30 7.58
CA VAL A 104 -3.67 -6.84 7.50
C VAL A 104 -4.89 -6.48 6.65
N SER A 105 -5.72 -5.55 7.12
CA SER A 105 -6.92 -5.17 6.39
C SER A 105 -6.56 -4.35 5.15
N GLY A 106 -7.48 -4.24 4.18
CA GLY A 106 -7.31 -3.34 3.03
C GLY A 106 -7.21 -1.85 3.39
N GLN A 107 -7.41 -1.49 4.66
CA GLN A 107 -7.26 -0.14 5.21
C GLN A 107 -5.88 0.08 5.83
N THR A 108 -4.96 -0.87 5.66
CA THR A 108 -3.60 -0.76 6.19
C THR A 108 -2.77 0.19 5.34
N HIS A 109 -2.05 1.08 6.01
CA HIS A 109 -1.08 1.98 5.42
C HIS A 109 0.33 1.47 5.64
N THR A 110 1.21 1.78 4.69
CA THR A 110 2.64 1.47 4.76
C THR A 110 3.42 2.77 4.66
N CYS A 111 4.21 3.09 5.67
CA CYS A 111 5.25 4.10 5.60
C CYS A 111 6.61 3.41 5.50
N VAL A 112 7.56 4.04 4.78
CA VAL A 112 8.93 3.56 4.68
C VAL A 112 9.91 4.73 4.67
N ASP A 113 11.03 4.60 5.40
CA ASP A 113 12.10 5.60 5.48
C ASP A 113 13.48 4.93 5.62
N THR A 114 14.54 5.71 5.48
CA THR A 114 15.95 5.34 5.64
C THR A 114 16.37 5.15 7.10
N ALA A 115 15.53 5.60 8.04
CA ALA A 115 15.66 5.39 9.48
C ALA A 115 14.30 4.99 10.09
N ALA A 116 14.27 4.57 11.35
CA ALA A 116 13.03 4.16 12.04
C ALA A 116 11.94 5.26 11.95
N PRO A 117 10.81 5.01 11.27
CA PRO A 117 9.80 6.04 11.07
C PRO A 117 9.13 6.46 12.37
N ARG A 118 8.85 7.76 12.46
CA ARG A 118 8.06 8.32 13.56
C ARG A 118 6.57 8.04 13.36
N ALA A 119 5.80 8.26 14.42
CA ALA A 119 4.36 7.99 14.44
C ALA A 119 3.55 8.87 13.46
N ASP A 120 4.11 10.00 13.01
CA ASP A 120 3.56 10.94 12.03
C ASP A 120 4.03 10.66 10.59
N CYS A 121 4.72 9.54 10.34
CA CYS A 121 5.12 9.20 8.98
C CYS A 121 3.91 8.90 8.09
N HIS A 122 3.91 9.46 6.89
CA HIS A 122 2.90 9.18 5.87
C HIS A 122 3.62 8.62 4.62
N GLY A 123 3.06 7.55 4.06
CA GLY A 123 3.59 6.88 2.86
C GLY A 123 3.10 7.50 1.56
#